data_AF-U6D6I5-F1
#
_entry.id   AF-U6D6I5-F1
#
_cell.length_a   1.000
_cell.length_b   1.000
_cell.length_c   1.000
_cell.angle_alpha   90.00
_cell.angle_beta   90.00
_cell.angle_gamma   90.00
#
_symmetry.space_group_name_H-M   'P 1'
#
loop_
_entity.id
_entity.type
_entity.pdbx_description
1 polymer ?
#
loop_
_entity_poly.entity_id
_entity_poly.type
_entity_poly.pdbx_seq_one_letter_code
_entity_poly.pdbx_strand_id
1 'polypeptide(L)'
;TTGGFLSCILALVLPLAYGFQPDLVLLALGPAHGLQDPQAALLAALLRGPAGGRVLVLMEQESTCQLVGVLARVLHGEPPPSLGPFSMASPDDLQALVHLRGQLEAQWEMLQVAAPSGVP
;
A
#
# COMPACT_ATOMS: atom_id res chain seq x y z
N THR A 1 1.70 1.81 -12.76
CA THR A 1 2.77 0.80 -13.03
C THR A 1 3.15 0.09 -11.74
N THR A 2 3.99 -0.95 -11.77
CA THR A 2 4.48 -1.61 -10.56
C THR A 2 5.25 -0.64 -9.68
N GLY A 3 6.07 0.23 -10.27
CA GLY A 3 6.81 1.28 -9.59
C GLY A 3 5.90 2.33 -8.98
N GLY A 4 4.89 2.83 -9.70
CA GLY A 4 3.92 3.79 -9.15
C GLY A 4 3.19 3.22 -7.93
N PHE A 5 2.73 1.98 -8.01
CA PHE A 5 2.09 1.26 -6.90
C PHE A 5 3.03 1.11 -5.68
N LEU A 6 4.26 0.64 -5.88
CA LEU A 6 5.23 0.48 -4.79
C LEU A 6 5.62 1.83 -4.17
N SER A 7 5.85 2.86 -5.00
CA SER A 7 6.15 4.21 -4.53
C SER A 7 5.03 4.75 -3.64
N CYS A 8 3.76 4.62 -4.05
CA CYS A 8 2.63 5.05 -3.25
C CYS A 8 2.53 4.30 -1.92
N ILE A 9 2.68 2.96 -1.93
CA ILE A 9 2.54 2.19 -0.69
C ILE A 9 3.68 2.50 0.29
N LEU A 10 4.92 2.48 -0.20
CA LEU A 10 6.10 2.58 0.65
C LEU A 10 6.35 4.02 1.13
N ALA A 11 6.07 5.02 0.30
CA ALA A 11 6.35 6.42 0.64
C ALA A 11 5.17 7.18 1.23
N LEU A 12 3.95 6.62 1.17
CA LEU A 12 2.75 7.29 1.68
C LEU A 12 1.88 6.38 2.56
N VAL A 13 1.33 5.29 2.01
CA VAL A 13 0.33 4.48 2.72
C VAL A 13 0.88 3.85 4.00
N LEU A 14 2.04 3.19 3.94
CA LEU A 14 2.64 2.55 5.11
C LEU A 14 3.10 3.56 6.16
N PRO A 15 3.84 4.64 5.84
CA PRO A 15 4.18 5.67 6.81
C PRO A 15 2.95 6.22 7.56
N LEU A 16 1.86 6.47 6.85
CA LEU A 16 0.59 6.91 7.46
C LEU A 16 0.00 5.84 8.37
N ALA A 17 -0.07 4.58 7.92
CA ALA A 17 -0.61 3.48 8.72
C ALA A 17 0.21 3.24 10.00
N TYR A 18 1.53 3.32 9.93
CA TYR A 18 2.40 3.17 11.11
C TYR A 18 2.33 4.39 12.03
N GLY A 19 2.24 5.61 11.48
CA GLY A 19 2.05 6.83 12.27
C GLY A 19 0.69 6.88 12.97
N PHE A 20 -0.35 6.35 12.34
CA PHE A 20 -1.69 6.29 12.91
C PHE A 20 -1.84 5.24 14.02
N GLN A 21 -1.03 4.17 13.98
CA GLN A 21 -1.07 3.05 14.92
C GLN A 21 -2.50 2.46 15.10
N PRO A 22 -3.15 1.99 14.01
CA PRO A 22 -4.50 1.47 14.10
C PRO A 22 -4.60 0.22 14.96
N ASP A 23 -5.75 0.04 15.61
CA ASP A 23 -6.10 -1.22 16.28
C ASP A 23 -6.65 -2.28 15.32
N LEU A 24 -7.14 -1.87 14.15
CA LEU A 24 -7.68 -2.71 13.08
C LEU A 24 -7.42 -2.05 11.73
N VAL A 25 -7.02 -2.83 10.72
CA VAL A 25 -6.95 -2.35 9.33
C VAL A 25 -8.15 -2.87 8.55
N LEU A 26 -8.86 -1.96 7.89
CA LEU A 26 -9.92 -2.29 6.93
C LEU A 26 -9.42 -2.05 5.52
N LEU A 27 -9.30 -3.11 4.72
CA LEU A 27 -8.96 -3.02 3.29
C LEU A 27 -10.24 -3.21 2.47
N ALA A 28 -10.77 -2.13 1.90
CA ALA A 28 -11.93 -2.18 1.03
C ALA A 28 -11.50 -2.23 -0.44
N LEU A 29 -11.80 -3.34 -1.13
CA LEU A 29 -11.54 -3.55 -2.54
C LEU A 29 -12.86 -3.48 -3.31
N GLY A 30 -13.17 -2.28 -3.83
CA GLY A 30 -14.34 -2.05 -4.67
C GLY A 30 -14.15 -2.49 -6.13
N PRO A 31 -15.22 -2.53 -6.94
CA PRO A 31 -15.23 -3.13 -8.29
C PRO A 31 -14.29 -2.41 -9.28
N ALA A 32 -13.97 -1.14 -9.02
CA ALA A 32 -13.05 -0.34 -9.81
C ALA A 32 -11.72 -0.04 -9.08
N HIS A 33 -11.25 -0.93 -8.19
CA HIS A 33 -10.03 -0.68 -7.42
C HIS A 33 -8.77 -0.52 -8.29
N GLY A 34 -8.78 -0.98 -9.54
CA GLY A 34 -7.69 -0.80 -10.51
C GLY A 34 -6.41 -1.57 -10.20
N LEU A 35 -6.25 -2.10 -8.99
CA LEU A 35 -5.17 -3.00 -8.61
C LEU A 35 -5.25 -4.33 -9.37
N GLN A 36 -4.08 -4.87 -9.71
CA GLN A 36 -3.95 -6.25 -10.14
C GLN A 36 -3.98 -7.19 -8.93
N ASP A 37 -4.37 -8.45 -9.10
CA ASP A 37 -4.46 -9.42 -8.00
C ASP A 37 -3.16 -9.52 -7.16
N PRO A 38 -1.94 -9.58 -7.75
CA PRO A 38 -0.70 -9.58 -6.97
C PRO A 38 -0.46 -8.30 -6.17
N GLN A 39 -0.93 -7.15 -6.68
CA GLN A 39 -0.82 -5.87 -5.99
C GLN A 39 -1.76 -5.81 -4.79
N ALA A 40 -3.02 -6.22 -4.95
CA ALA A 40 -3.97 -6.31 -3.85
C ALA A 40 -3.47 -7.27 -2.76
N ALA A 41 -2.93 -8.43 -3.16
CA ALA A 41 -2.32 -9.39 -2.25
C ALA A 41 -1.12 -8.81 -1.50
N LEU A 42 -0.18 -8.13 -2.18
CA LEU A 42 0.96 -7.51 -1.51
C LEU A 42 0.52 -6.39 -0.55
N LEU A 43 -0.45 -5.57 -0.95
CA LEU A 43 -0.98 -4.51 -0.08
C LEU A 43 -1.56 -5.12 1.21
N ALA A 44 -2.37 -6.18 1.10
CA ALA A 44 -2.88 -6.89 2.26
C ALA A 44 -1.76 -7.47 3.13
N ALA A 45 -0.71 -8.04 2.53
CA ALA A 45 0.45 -8.57 3.25
C ALA A 45 1.16 -7.48 4.07
N LEU A 46 1.44 -6.34 3.45
CA LEU A 46 2.17 -5.23 4.07
C LEU A 46 1.35 -4.57 5.20
N LEU A 47 0.03 -4.48 5.02
CA LEU A 47 -0.90 -3.92 6.01
C LEU A 47 -1.13 -4.82 7.22
N ARG A 48 -0.60 -6.06 7.24
CA ARG A 48 -0.56 -6.89 8.45
C ARG A 48 0.49 -6.42 9.47
N GLY A 49 1.45 -5.59 9.06
CA GLY A 49 2.43 -5.03 9.99
C GLY A 49 1.78 -4.14 11.06
N PRO A 50 0.98 -3.14 10.64
CA PRO A 50 0.11 -2.39 11.55
C PRO A 50 -0.95 -3.27 12.24
N ALA A 51 -1.52 -2.77 13.34
CA ALA A 51 -2.63 -3.43 14.06
C ALA A 51 -2.36 -4.87 14.56
N GLY A 52 -1.08 -5.28 14.68
CA GLY A 52 -0.73 -6.63 15.10
C GLY A 52 -1.31 -7.73 14.20
N GLY A 53 -1.44 -7.45 12.90
CA GLY A 53 -1.99 -8.41 11.92
C GLY A 53 -3.51 -8.48 11.85
N ARG A 54 -4.24 -7.65 12.61
CA ARG A 54 -5.70 -7.57 12.52
C ARG A 54 -6.11 -6.79 11.28
N VAL A 55 -6.34 -7.51 10.19
CA VAL A 55 -6.77 -6.97 8.90
C VAL A 55 -8.09 -7.63 8.49
N LEU A 56 -9.10 -6.82 8.19
CA LEU A 56 -10.34 -7.24 7.57
C LEU A 56 -10.38 -6.76 6.13
N VAL A 57 -10.60 -7.68 5.19
CA VAL A 57 -10.76 -7.33 3.78
C VAL A 57 -12.23 -7.39 3.40
N LEU A 58 -12.76 -6.28 2.89
CA LEU A 58 -14.10 -6.19 2.32
C LEU A 58 -13.98 -6.22 0.81
N MET A 59 -14.70 -7.16 0.19
CA MET A 59 -14.71 -7.37 -1.26
C MET A 59 -16.15 -7.43 -1.73
N GLU A 60 -16.44 -6.75 -2.84
CA GLU A 60 -17.76 -6.88 -3.47
C GLU A 60 -17.91 -8.22 -4.21
N GLN A 61 -19.16 -8.65 -4.35
CA GLN A 61 -19.57 -9.99 -4.76
C GLN A 61 -19.07 -10.43 -6.15
N GLU A 62 -18.72 -9.49 -7.02
CA GLU A 62 -18.20 -9.74 -8.37
C GLU A 62 -16.69 -10.04 -8.39
N SER A 63 -16.04 -9.99 -7.24
CA SER A 63 -14.62 -10.32 -7.12
C SER A 63 -14.34 -11.78 -7.50
N THR A 64 -13.25 -12.04 -8.20
CA THR A 64 -12.92 -13.40 -8.65
C THR A 64 -12.67 -14.32 -7.44
N CYS A 65 -13.18 -15.56 -7.48
CA CYS A 65 -12.91 -16.58 -6.45
C CYS A 65 -11.40 -16.80 -6.22
N GLN A 66 -10.57 -16.47 -7.23
CA GLN A 66 -9.12 -16.59 -7.17
C GLN A 66 -8.49 -15.55 -6.23
N LEU A 67 -8.87 -14.27 -6.34
CA LEU A 67 -8.31 -13.22 -5.49
C LEU A 67 -8.67 -13.44 -4.01
N VAL A 68 -9.90 -13.87 -3.71
CA VAL A 68 -10.33 -14.22 -2.35
C VAL A 68 -9.42 -15.28 -1.73
N GLY A 69 -9.13 -16.36 -2.47
CA GLY A 69 -8.27 -17.44 -1.99
C GLY A 69 -6.80 -17.02 -1.83
N VAL A 70 -6.31 -16.09 -2.64
CA VAL A 70 -4.97 -15.51 -2.47
C VAL A 70 -4.91 -14.64 -1.23
N LEU A 71 -5.89 -13.74 -1.03
CA LEU A 71 -5.95 -12.86 0.12
C LEU A 71 -6.06 -13.64 1.43
N ALA A 72 -6.89 -14.68 1.48
CA ALA A 72 -7.00 -15.55 2.65
C ALA A 72 -5.64 -16.13 3.05
N ARG A 73 -4.88 -16.68 2.10
CA ARG A 73 -3.55 -17.25 2.34
C ARG A 73 -2.54 -16.20 2.84
N VAL A 74 -2.53 -15.02 2.21
CA VAL A 74 -1.66 -13.92 2.62
C VAL A 74 -1.99 -13.42 4.02
N LEU A 75 -3.27 -13.31 4.37
CA LEU A 75 -3.70 -12.93 5.71
C LEU A 75 -3.29 -13.95 6.77
N HIS A 76 -3.23 -15.24 6.39
CA HIS A 76 -2.66 -16.31 7.21
C HIS A 76 -1.13 -16.28 7.31
N GLY A 77 -0.45 -15.44 6.54
CA GLY A 77 1.00 -15.26 6.60
C GLY A 77 1.78 -15.94 5.49
N GLU A 78 1.12 -16.50 4.48
CA GLU A 78 1.81 -16.94 3.27
C GLU A 78 2.39 -15.74 2.50
N PRO A 79 3.52 -15.93 1.79
CA PRO A 79 4.07 -14.88 0.95
C PRO A 79 3.11 -14.53 -0.20
N PRO A 80 2.96 -13.23 -0.53
CA PRO A 80 2.16 -12.82 -1.69
C PRO A 80 2.81 -13.30 -3.00
N PRO A 81 2.01 -13.47 -4.08
CA PRO A 81 2.54 -13.81 -5.39
C PRO A 81 3.47 -12.72 -5.93
N SER A 82 4.33 -13.08 -6.88
CA SER A 82 5.22 -12.13 -7.55
C SER A 82 4.42 -11.03 -8.26
N LEU A 83 4.89 -9.79 -8.15
CA LEU A 83 4.35 -8.64 -8.88
C LEU A 83 4.71 -8.67 -10.38
N GLY A 84 5.52 -9.65 -10.82
CA GLY A 84 6.04 -9.70 -12.17
C GLY A 84 7.17 -8.68 -12.42
N PRO A 85 7.44 -8.31 -13.68
CA PRO A 85 8.52 -7.40 -14.01
C PRO A 85 8.30 -6.00 -13.41
N PHE A 86 9.39 -5.41 -12.91
CA PHE A 86 9.36 -4.05 -12.42
C PHE A 86 9.26 -3.07 -13.60
N SER A 87 8.37 -2.09 -13.45
CA SER A 87 8.21 -0.96 -14.37
C SER A 87 8.29 0.32 -13.56
N MET A 88 9.06 1.30 -14.02
CA MET A 88 9.24 2.55 -13.28
C MET A 88 7.90 3.29 -13.12
N ALA A 89 7.77 4.09 -12.05
CA ALA A 89 6.67 5.03 -11.92
C ALA A 89 6.75 6.07 -13.04
N SER A 90 5.61 6.52 -13.56
CA SER A 90 5.60 7.64 -14.49
C SER A 90 6.02 8.93 -13.76
N PRO A 91 6.55 9.94 -14.47
CA PRO A 91 6.80 11.25 -13.88
C PRO A 91 5.54 11.86 -13.24
N ASP A 92 4.38 11.66 -13.88
CA ASP A 92 3.09 12.15 -13.38
C ASP A 92 2.69 11.48 -12.05
N ASP A 93 2.85 10.15 -11.94
CA ASP A 93 2.59 9.40 -10.70
C ASP A 93 3.49 9.90 -9.56
N LEU A 94 4.77 10.12 -9.85
CA LEU A 94 5.74 10.61 -8.87
C LEU A 94 5.43 12.04 -8.44
N GLN A 95 5.06 12.91 -9.37
CA GLN A 95 4.69 14.29 -9.07
C GLN A 95 3.43 14.34 -8.21
N ALA A 96 2.41 13.54 -8.53
CA ALA A 96 1.20 13.41 -7.72
C ALA A 96 1.52 12.92 -6.30
N LEU A 97 2.40 11.92 -6.18
CA LEU A 97 2.83 11.38 -4.89
C LEU A 97 3.59 12.43 -4.06
N VAL A 98 4.54 13.16 -4.66
CA VAL A 98 5.28 14.24 -3.97
C VAL A 98 4.33 15.33 -3.50
N HIS A 99 3.38 15.73 -4.36
CA HIS A 99 2.39 16.74 -4.00
C HIS A 99 1.52 16.31 -2.82
N LEU A 100 0.98 15.07 -2.84
CA LEU A 100 0.19 14.53 -1.73
C LEU A 100 1.00 14.40 -0.44
N ARG A 101 2.26 13.98 -0.52
CA ARG A 101 3.14 13.91 0.65
C ARG A 101 3.39 15.28 1.27
N GLY A 102 3.68 16.30 0.45
CA GLY A 102 3.90 17.67 0.95
C GLY A 102 2.68 18.28 1.65
N GLN A 103 1.46 17.86 1.28
CA GLN A 103 0.24 18.29 1.98
C GLN A 103 0.10 17.65 3.37
N LEU A 104 0.64 16.45 3.55
CA LEU A 104 0.43 15.63 4.75
C LEU A 104 1.61 15.68 5.72
N GLU A 105 2.81 16.03 5.28
CA GLU A 105 4.04 15.94 6.09
C GLU A 105 3.98 16.72 7.43
N ALA A 106 3.29 17.86 7.46
CA ALA A 106 3.14 18.67 8.66
C ALA A 106 2.33 17.98 9.76
N GLN A 107 1.39 17.10 9.39
CA GLN A 107 0.52 16.39 10.33
C GLN A 107 1.00 14.98 10.64
N TRP A 108 1.93 14.44 9.84
CA TRP A 108 2.35 13.05 9.90
C TRP A 108 3.87 12.95 9.99
N GLU A 109 4.39 12.80 11.21
CA GLU A 109 5.84 12.73 11.49
C GLU A 109 6.55 11.66 10.67
N MET A 110 5.90 10.50 10.45
CA MET A 110 6.43 9.39 9.64
C MET A 110 6.65 9.76 8.16
N LEU A 111 6.04 10.83 7.65
CA LEU A 111 6.28 11.32 6.29
C LEU A 111 7.46 12.30 6.18
N GLN A 112 7.91 12.86 7.31
CA GLN A 112 9.02 13.81 7.38
C GLN A 112 10.34 13.06 7.24
N VAL A 113 10.70 12.75 6.00
CA VAL A 113 12.01 12.21 5.69
C VAL A 113 12.97 13.39 5.67
N ALA A 114 13.91 13.42 6.62
CA ALA A 114 14.98 14.40 6.60
C ALA A 114 15.69 14.30 5.24
N ALA A 115 15.58 15.34 4.42
CA ALA A 115 16.51 15.49 3.31
C ALA A 115 17.90 15.53 3.96
N PRO A 116 18.91 14.79 3.46
CA PRO A 116 20.28 15.06 3.86
C PRO A 116 20.49 16.54 3.56
N SER A 117 20.71 17.32 4.62
CA SER A 117 21.05 18.73 4.52
C SER A 117 22.23 18.80 3.55
N GLY A 118 21.96 19.33 2.36
CA GLY A 118 22.97 19.45 1.31
C GLY A 118 24.18 20.13 1.92
N VAL A 119 25.31 19.44 1.90
CA VAL A 119 26.59 20.10 2.12
C VAL A 119 27.05 20.54 0.73
N PRO A 120 27.39 21.83 0.53
CA PRO A 120 27.78 22.40 -0.76
C PRO A 120 29.06 21.77 -1.32
#